data_AF-A0A9E1NN30-F1
#
_entry.id   AF-A0A9E1NN30-F1
#
_cell.length_a   1.000
_cell.length_b   1.000
_cell.length_c   1.000
_cell.angle_alpha   90.00
_cell.angle_beta   90.00
_cell.angle_gamma   90.00
#
_symmetry.space_group_name_H-M   'P 1'
#
loop_
_entity.id
_entity.type
_entity.pdbx_description
1 polymer ?
#
loop_
_entity_poly.entity_id
_entity_poly.type
_entity_poly.pdbx_seq_one_letter_code
_entity_poly.pdbx_strand_id
1 'polypeptide(L)' 'MNDPRGNAFVYSGGLLDEIHAKTAHGLLRYSDRFNILGVIDQKFDG' A
#
# COMPACT_ATOMS: atom_id res chain seq x y z
N MET A 1 -6.82 8.49 21.83
CA MET A 1 -6.77 7.45 20.77
C MET A 1 -5.72 7.91 19.77
N ASN A 2 -4.62 7.18 19.61
CA ASN A 2 -3.56 7.58 18.68
C ASN A 2 -4.05 7.33 17.25
N ASP A 3 -4.24 8.39 16.46
CA ASP A 3 -4.51 8.30 15.03
C ASP A 3 -3.17 8.20 14.29
N PRO A 4 -2.77 7.02 13.80
CA PRO A 4 -1.48 6.83 13.16
C PRO A 4 -1.45 7.60 11.84
N ARG A 5 -0.42 8.44 11.68
CA ARG A 5 -0.15 9.26 10.50
C ARG A 5 1.34 9.24 10.19
N GLY A 6 1.70 9.52 8.94
CA GLY A 6 3.10 9.68 8.53
C GLY A 6 3.47 8.83 7.31
N ASN A 7 4.74 8.47 7.20
CA ASN A 7 5.24 7.71 6.06
C ASN A 7 4.92 6.22 6.20
N ALA A 8 4.55 5.56 5.10
CA ALA A 8 4.26 4.14 5.09
C ALA A 8 4.75 3.45 3.80
N PHE A 9 5.05 2.16 3.92
CA PHE A 9 5.17 1.25 2.80
C PHE A 9 3.94 0.34 2.76
N VAL A 10 3.48 0.00 1.56
CA VAL A 10 2.38 -0.94 1.36
C VAL A 10 2.94 -2.29 0.99
N TYR A 11 2.59 -3.33 1.75
CA TYR A 11 2.96 -4.71 1.44
C TYR A 11 1.77 -5.44 0.80
N SER A 12 1.94 -5.92 -0.43
CA SER A 12 0.87 -6.61 -1.19
C SER A 12 1.09 -8.12 -1.33
N GLY A 13 2.28 -8.65 -0.99
CA GLY A 13 2.52 -10.09 -0.87
C GLY A 13 2.33 -10.89 -2.16
N GLY A 14 2.59 -10.31 -3.33
CA GLY A 14 2.41 -10.98 -4.62
C GLY A 14 1.00 -10.82 -5.22
N LEU A 15 0.18 -9.95 -4.64
CA LEU A 15 -1.21 -9.75 -5.07
C LEU A 15 -1.44 -8.39 -5.75
N LEU A 16 -0.41 -7.57 -5.95
CA LEU A 16 -0.58 -6.20 -6.44
C LEU A 16 -1.38 -6.11 -7.74
N ASP A 17 -1.19 -7.07 -8.64
CA ASP A 17 -1.88 -7.19 -9.94
C ASP A 17 -3.18 -8.00 -9.89
N GLU A 18 -3.52 -8.57 -8.74
CA GLU A 18 -4.72 -9.37 -8.53
C GLU A 18 -5.90 -8.51 -8.07
N ILE A 19 -7.11 -8.96 -8.42
CA ILE A 19 -8.35 -8.28 -8.00
C ILE A 19 -8.49 -8.18 -6.46
N HIS A 20 -7.81 -9.07 -5.74
CA HIS A 20 -7.87 -9.14 -4.28
C HIS A 20 -7.08 -8.03 -3.56
N ALA A 21 -6.15 -7.33 -4.22
CA ALA A 21 -5.35 -6.27 -3.61
C ALA A 21 -6.07 -4.91 -3.52
N LYS A 22 -7.41 -4.89 -3.44
CA LYS A 22 -8.22 -3.65 -3.37
C LYS A 22 -7.79 -2.69 -2.25
N THR A 23 -7.31 -3.21 -1.13
CA THR A 23 -6.83 -2.38 -0.01
C THR A 23 -5.51 -1.70 -0.36
N ALA A 24 -4.54 -2.42 -0.93
CA ALA A 24 -3.28 -1.84 -1.40
C ALA A 24 -3.55 -0.75 -2.45
N HIS A 25 -4.41 -1.07 -3.41
CA HIS A 25 -4.93 -0.16 -4.42
C HIS A 25 -5.60 1.10 -3.83
N GLY A 26 -6.44 0.94 -2.81
CA GLY A 26 -7.10 2.07 -2.15
C GLY A 26 -6.11 2.97 -1.43
N LEU A 27 -5.12 2.39 -0.74
CA LEU A 27 -4.06 3.15 -0.07
C LEU A 27 -3.18 3.90 -1.07
N LEU A 28 -2.80 3.28 -2.19
CA LEU A 28 -1.98 3.92 -3.21
C LEU A 28 -2.71 5.06 -3.93
N ARG A 29 -4.03 4.96 -4.13
CA ARG A 29 -4.81 5.95 -4.86
C ARG A 29 -5.33 7.09 -3.99
N TYR A 30 -5.70 6.79 -2.74
CA TYR A 30 -6.54 7.68 -1.93
C TYR A 30 -6.11 7.78 -0.45
N SER A 31 -4.86 7.45 -0.11
CA SER A 31 -4.41 7.58 1.28
C SER A 31 -4.23 9.06 1.66
N ASP A 32 -5.12 9.56 2.52
CA ASP A 32 -5.01 10.90 3.12
C ASP A 32 -4.18 10.91 4.42
N ARG A 33 -4.09 9.77 5.13
CA ARG A 33 -3.43 9.69 6.44
C ARG A 33 -1.94 9.35 6.35
N PHE A 34 -1.56 8.63 5.31
CA PHE A 34 -0.20 8.16 5.12
C PHE A 34 0.37 8.64 3.80
N ASN A 35 1.59 9.16 3.85
CA ASN A 35 2.39 9.41 2.67
C ASN A 35 3.04 8.09 2.24
N ILE A 36 2.51 7.48 1.18
CA ILE A 36 2.98 6.18 0.71
C ILE A 36 4.29 6.37 -0.05
N LEU A 37 5.38 5.83 0.51
CA LEU A 37 6.72 5.95 -0.07
C LEU A 37 7.00 4.88 -1.14
N GLY A 38 6.26 3.77 -1.11
CA GLY A 38 6.44 2.68 -2.06
C GLY A 38 5.61 1.44 -1.71
N VAL A 39 5.70 0.46 -2.60
CA VAL A 39 5.10 -0.87 -2.46
C VAL A 39 6.20 -1.92 -2.37
N ILE A 40 6.00 -2.91 -1.50
CA ILE A 40 6.80 -4.12 -1.43
C ILE A 40 5.93 -5.27 -1.92
N ASP A 41 6.29 -5.85 -3.05
CA ASP A 41 5.62 -7.00 -3.63
C ASP A 41 6.64 -8.05 -4.08
N GLN A 42 6.31 -9.33 -3.97
CA GLN A 42 7.23 -10.41 -4.33
C GLN A 42 7.25 -10.70 -5.84
N LYS A 43 6.16 -10.39 -6.55
CA LYS A 43 6.07 -10.56 -8.01
C LYS A 43 6.59 -9.35 -8.75
N PHE A 44 6.53 -8.16 -8.15
CA PHE A 44 6.98 -6.91 -8.74
C PHE A 44 8.23 -6.40 -8.04
N ASP A 45 9.36 -6.43 -8.75
CA ASP A 45 10.64 -5.84 -8.36
C ASP A 45 10.95 -4.69 -9.35
N GLY A 46 11.21 -3.48 -8.84
CA GLY A 46 11.35 -2.26 -9.66
C GLY A 46 11.72 -1.00 -8.90
#